data_AF-A0A9E1QKL1-F1
#
_entry.id   AF-A0A9E1QKL1-F1
#
_cell.length_a   1.000
_cell.length_b   1.000
_cell.length_c   1.000
_cell.angle_alpha   90.00
_cell.angle_beta   90.00
_cell.angle_gamma   90.00
#
_symmetry.space_group_name_H-M   'P 1'
#
loop_
_entity.id
_entity.type
_entity.pdbx_description
1 polymer ?
#
loop_
_entity_poly.entity_id
_entity_poly.type
_entity_poly.pdbx_seq_one_letter_code
_entity_poly.pdbx_strand_id
1 'polypeptide(L)'
;FQQQALFFHPKGLPQPNAPTYGEQMMEQVLPIIEASQGRTFLLFTSHKALRAAAEFLRERDVEFPLLVQGESARSQLLDQFRELGNAVLLGASSFWEGVDVRGDALSCVVIDKFPFASPGDPVLQARIQALSSAGRNAFMELQLPRAVIALRQGAGRLIRDVEDRGVFVICDSRLLKKQYGHTFLNSLPNMARTRDVSEVKAFFAKTV
;
A
#
# COMPACT_ATOMS: atom_id res chain seq x y z
N PHE A 1 7.19 -12.44 -14.45
CA PHE A 1 7.12 -11.80 -13.11
C PHE A 1 8.34 -10.95 -12.73
N GLN A 2 9.58 -11.46 -12.65
CA GLN A 2 10.72 -10.66 -12.13
C GLN A 2 11.05 -9.38 -12.94
N GLN A 3 10.73 -9.33 -14.24
CA GLN A 3 10.92 -8.13 -15.07
C GLN A 3 9.68 -7.21 -15.11
N GLN A 4 8.52 -7.72 -14.68
CA GLN A 4 7.22 -7.05 -14.77
C GLN A 4 6.84 -6.34 -13.47
N ALA A 5 7.35 -6.79 -12.33
CA ALA A 5 7.01 -6.15 -11.08
C ALA A 5 8.23 -5.96 -10.18
N LEU A 6 8.30 -4.76 -9.60
CA LEU A 6 9.35 -4.34 -8.70
C LEU A 6 8.75 -4.06 -7.33
N PHE A 7 9.26 -4.77 -6.33
CA PHE A 7 8.94 -4.52 -4.94
C PHE A 7 9.92 -3.48 -4.39
N PHE A 8 9.39 -2.37 -3.87
CA PHE A 8 10.19 -1.32 -3.24
C PHE A 8 9.90 -1.22 -1.74
N HIS A 9 10.97 -1.14 -0.94
CA HIS A 9 10.87 -0.84 0.48
C HIS A 9 11.80 0.31 0.87
N PRO A 10 11.27 1.49 1.26
CA PRO A 10 12.07 2.66 1.62
C PRO A 10 13.14 2.36 2.69
N LYS A 11 14.24 3.12 2.64
CA LYS A 11 15.28 3.10 3.67
C LYS A 11 14.98 4.16 4.73
N GLY A 12 15.46 3.93 5.95
CA GLY A 12 15.47 4.96 7.00
C GLY A 12 14.12 5.33 7.63
N LEU A 13 12.99 4.76 7.18
CA LEU A 13 11.69 5.10 7.78
C LEU A 13 11.63 4.78 9.28
N PRO A 14 11.03 5.67 10.09
CA PRO A 14 10.87 5.47 11.51
C PRO A 14 9.85 4.36 11.78
N GLN A 15 9.57 4.07 13.05
CA GLN A 15 8.51 3.13 13.36
C GLN A 15 7.14 3.70 12.98
N PRO A 16 6.16 2.89 12.56
CA PRO A 16 4.84 3.38 12.12
C PRO A 16 4.04 4.19 13.14
N ASN A 17 4.41 4.15 14.42
CA ASN A 17 3.82 4.91 15.52
C ASN A 17 4.57 6.21 15.84
N ALA A 18 5.71 6.48 15.20
CA ALA A 18 6.44 7.72 15.38
C ALA A 18 5.64 8.90 14.80
N PRO A 19 5.63 10.08 15.46
CA PRO A 19 4.91 11.24 14.97
C PRO A 19 5.34 11.69 13.57
N THR A 20 6.63 11.61 13.27
CA THR A 20 7.24 12.00 11.97
C THR A 20 7.05 10.96 10.88
N TYR A 21 6.42 9.81 11.16
CA TYR A 21 6.31 8.72 10.20
C TYR A 21 5.58 9.11 8.92
N GLY A 22 4.44 9.79 9.04
CA GLY A 22 3.59 10.11 7.88
C GLY A 22 4.31 11.00 6.87
N GLU A 23 4.88 12.10 7.36
CA GLU A 23 5.64 13.05 6.55
C GLU A 23 6.85 12.39 5.87
N GLN A 24 7.70 11.71 6.63
CA GLN A 24 8.89 11.04 6.08
C GLN A 24 8.54 9.90 5.09
N MET A 25 7.42 9.21 5.31
CA MET A 25 6.91 8.22 4.35
C MET A 25 6.51 8.91 3.05
N MET A 26 5.77 10.02 3.12
CA MET A 26 5.34 10.76 1.93
C MET A 26 6.51 11.38 1.17
N GLU A 27 7.54 11.89 1.85
CA GLU A 27 8.79 12.35 1.21
C GLU A 27 9.48 11.27 0.38
N GLN A 28 9.45 10.01 0.85
CA GLN A 28 10.04 8.87 0.13
C GLN A 28 9.15 8.36 -1.00
N VAL A 29 7.84 8.58 -0.91
CA VAL A 29 6.86 8.09 -1.88
C VAL A 29 6.59 9.09 -3.00
N LEU A 30 6.71 10.39 -2.74
CA LEU A 30 6.49 11.44 -3.75
C LEU A 30 7.33 11.21 -5.03
N PRO A 31 8.65 10.91 -4.96
CA PRO A 31 9.44 10.63 -6.16
C PRO A 31 8.98 9.37 -6.93
N ILE A 32 8.27 8.46 -6.26
CA ILE A 32 7.69 7.26 -6.88
C ILE A 32 6.42 7.63 -7.63
N ILE A 33 5.56 8.45 -7.02
CA ILE A 33 4.34 9.00 -7.66
C ILE A 33 4.72 9.76 -8.93
N GLU A 34 5.76 10.58 -8.88
CA GLU A 34 6.28 11.30 -10.05
C GLU A 34 6.82 10.34 -11.12
N ALA A 35 7.60 9.33 -10.71
CA ALA A 35 8.16 8.34 -11.63
C ALA A 35 7.08 7.49 -12.31
N SER A 36 5.99 7.17 -11.60
CA SER A 36 4.84 6.48 -12.18
C SER A 36 3.92 7.40 -12.97
N GLN A 37 4.20 8.70 -13.06
CA GLN A 37 3.35 9.70 -13.71
C GLN A 37 1.93 9.68 -13.13
N GLY A 38 1.84 9.76 -11.81
CA GLY A 38 0.62 9.48 -11.08
C GLY A 38 0.35 7.98 -11.11
N ARG A 39 -0.83 7.55 -11.57
CA ARG A 39 -1.20 6.11 -11.69
C ARG A 39 -0.97 5.30 -10.41
N THR A 40 -1.11 6.00 -9.28
CA THR A 40 -0.70 5.48 -7.98
C THR A 40 -1.91 5.32 -7.09
N PHE A 41 -1.97 4.16 -6.43
CA PHE A 41 -2.93 3.92 -5.39
C PHE A 41 -2.23 3.75 -4.04
N LEU A 42 -2.42 4.72 -3.16
CA LEU A 42 -1.93 4.69 -1.79
C LEU A 42 -3.03 4.17 -0.86
N LEU A 43 -2.70 3.11 -0.12
CA LEU A 43 -3.57 2.43 0.82
C LEU A 43 -3.08 2.66 2.25
N PHE A 44 -3.96 3.27 3.05
CA PHE A 44 -3.71 3.65 4.42
C PHE A 44 -4.46 2.75 5.41
N THR A 45 -3.85 2.49 6.56
CA THR A 45 -4.50 1.76 7.67
C THR A 45 -5.43 2.64 8.51
N SER A 46 -5.42 3.96 8.33
CA SER A 46 -6.32 4.89 9.03
C SER A 46 -6.71 6.09 8.19
N HIS A 47 -7.94 6.60 8.37
CA HIS A 47 -8.41 7.84 7.74
C HIS A 47 -7.60 9.07 8.16
N LYS A 48 -7.05 9.09 9.37
CA LYS A 48 -6.18 10.18 9.83
C LYS A 48 -4.91 10.27 8.97
N ALA A 49 -4.23 9.15 8.74
CA ALA A 49 -3.04 9.11 7.90
C ALA A 49 -3.36 9.48 6.45
N LEU A 50 -4.50 9.00 5.94
CA LEU A 50 -4.99 9.33 4.59
C LEU A 50 -5.19 10.84 4.41
N ARG A 51 -5.86 11.53 5.35
CA ARG A 51 -6.09 12.98 5.27
C ARG A 51 -4.78 13.77 5.32
N ALA A 52 -3.87 13.39 6.23
CA ALA A 52 -2.56 14.02 6.32
C ALA A 52 -1.73 13.85 5.03
N ALA A 53 -1.81 12.69 4.38
CA ALA A 53 -1.16 12.47 3.09
C ALA A 53 -1.81 13.30 1.95
N ALA A 54 -3.14 13.48 1.99
CA ALA A 54 -3.84 14.33 1.03
C ALA A 54 -3.41 15.80 1.17
N GLU A 55 -3.32 16.30 2.40
CA GLU A 55 -2.82 17.65 2.71
C GLU A 55 -1.38 17.81 2.22
N PHE A 56 -0.49 16.87 2.54
CA PHE A 56 0.90 16.88 2.07
C PHE A 56 1.00 16.96 0.54
N LEU A 57 0.21 16.17 -0.20
CA LEU A 57 0.27 16.19 -1.66
C LEU A 57 -0.28 17.51 -2.25
N ARG A 58 -1.30 18.10 -1.63
CA ARG A 58 -1.85 19.40 -2.04
C ARG A 58 -0.87 20.53 -1.81
N GLU A 59 -0.18 20.54 -0.66
CA GLU A 59 0.84 21.54 -0.34
C GLU A 59 2.05 21.48 -1.29
N ARG A 60 2.33 20.30 -1.84
CA ARG A 60 3.41 20.07 -2.81
C ARG A 60 3.03 20.34 -4.25
N ASP A 61 1.77 20.74 -4.49
CA ASP A 61 1.23 21.09 -5.81
C ASP A 61 1.54 20.03 -6.88
N VAL A 62 1.27 18.75 -6.55
CA VAL A 62 1.51 17.64 -7.49
C VAL A 62 0.63 17.78 -8.74
N GLU A 63 1.23 17.58 -9.92
CA GLU A 63 0.56 17.78 -11.22
C GLU A 63 -0.56 16.77 -11.52
N PHE A 64 -0.69 15.71 -10.71
CA PHE A 64 -1.62 14.61 -10.94
C PHE A 64 -2.95 14.83 -10.21
N PRO A 65 -4.11 14.49 -10.82
CA PRO A 65 -5.39 14.57 -10.15
C PRO A 65 -5.40 13.75 -8.85
N LEU A 66 -5.76 14.40 -7.74
CA LEU A 66 -5.81 13.76 -6.43
C LEU A 66 -7.24 13.32 -6.09
N LEU A 67 -7.43 12.02 -5.91
CA LEU A 67 -8.70 11.40 -5.55
C LEU A 67 -8.63 10.88 -4.11
N VAL A 68 -9.48 11.38 -3.22
CA VAL A 68 -9.37 11.12 -1.78
C VAL A 68 -10.63 10.45 -1.25
N GLN A 69 -10.48 9.27 -0.63
CA GLN A 69 -11.60 8.61 0.04
C GLN A 69 -12.19 9.50 1.14
N GLY A 70 -13.50 9.72 1.06
CA GLY A 70 -14.26 10.58 1.97
C GLY A 70 -14.73 11.88 1.31
N GLU A 71 -14.16 12.25 0.16
CA GLU A 71 -14.57 13.43 -0.61
C GLU A 71 -15.60 13.11 -1.70
N SER A 72 -15.70 11.84 -2.10
CA SER A 72 -16.71 11.36 -3.05
C SER A 72 -17.07 9.91 -2.77
N ALA A 73 -18.14 9.43 -3.42
CA ALA A 73 -18.55 8.04 -3.30
C ALA A 73 -17.46 7.12 -3.84
N ARG A 74 -17.33 5.93 -3.24
CA ARG A 74 -16.28 4.98 -3.59
C ARG A 74 -16.32 4.58 -5.08
N SER A 75 -17.49 4.29 -5.64
CA SER A 75 -17.64 3.95 -7.05
C SER A 75 -17.15 5.09 -7.94
N GLN A 76 -17.60 6.33 -7.66
CA GLN A 76 -17.20 7.52 -8.41
C GLN A 76 -15.68 7.75 -8.40
N LEU A 77 -15.02 7.60 -7.24
CA LEU A 77 -13.56 7.72 -7.15
C LEU A 77 -12.84 6.68 -8.03
N LEU A 78 -13.36 5.46 -8.10
CA LEU A 78 -12.77 4.41 -8.93
C LEU A 78 -13.03 4.64 -10.41
N ASP A 79 -14.21 5.14 -10.77
CA ASP A 79 -14.56 5.46 -12.15
C ASP A 79 -13.71 6.64 -12.65
N GLN A 80 -13.58 7.71 -11.86
CA GLN A 80 -12.67 8.81 -12.15
C GLN A 80 -11.22 8.38 -12.25
N PHE A 81 -10.74 7.49 -11.36
CA PHE A 81 -9.37 6.99 -11.42
C PHE A 81 -9.08 6.27 -12.74
N ARG A 82 -10.05 5.50 -13.25
CA ARG A 82 -9.95 4.81 -14.54
C ARG A 82 -10.03 5.79 -15.71
N GLU A 83 -10.95 6.73 -15.67
CA GLU A 83 -11.16 7.71 -16.74
C GLU A 83 -9.96 8.66 -16.90
N LEU A 84 -9.39 9.13 -15.79
CA LEU A 84 -8.26 10.06 -15.81
C LEU A 84 -6.96 9.37 -16.23
N GLY A 85 -6.78 8.09 -15.87
CA GLY A 85 -5.64 7.27 -16.30
C GLY A 85 -4.27 7.69 -15.74
N ASN A 86 -4.16 8.84 -15.07
CA ASN A 86 -2.94 9.35 -14.43
C ASN A 86 -3.16 9.84 -12.99
N ALA A 87 -4.30 9.55 -12.38
CA ALA A 87 -4.64 10.06 -11.05
C ALA A 87 -3.83 9.41 -9.92
N VAL A 88 -3.86 10.05 -8.75
CA VAL A 88 -3.38 9.51 -7.47
C VAL A 88 -4.58 9.27 -6.58
N LEU A 89 -4.85 8.01 -6.25
CA LEU A 89 -5.96 7.61 -5.39
C LEU A 89 -5.46 7.32 -3.97
N LEU A 90 -6.05 7.97 -2.98
CA LEU A 90 -5.83 7.71 -1.56
C LEU A 90 -7.03 6.98 -0.97
N GLY A 91 -6.82 5.76 -0.49
CA GLY A 91 -7.86 4.93 0.12
C GLY A 91 -7.42 4.33 1.46
N ALA A 92 -8.39 4.02 2.32
CA ALA A 92 -8.18 3.35 3.60
C ALA A 92 -8.41 1.83 3.46
N SER A 93 -8.37 1.10 4.59
CA SER A 93 -8.56 -0.36 4.65
C SER A 93 -9.80 -0.90 3.91
N SER A 94 -10.91 -0.14 3.88
CA SER A 94 -12.13 -0.53 3.15
C SER A 94 -12.00 -0.51 1.62
N PHE A 95 -10.98 0.16 1.09
CA PHE A 95 -10.69 0.13 -0.34
C PHE A 95 -9.94 -1.14 -0.76
N TRP A 96 -9.48 -2.00 0.15
CA TRP A 96 -8.75 -3.25 -0.15
C TRP A 96 -9.61 -4.36 -0.76
N GLU A 97 -10.94 -4.26 -0.68
CA GLU A 97 -11.87 -5.27 -1.18
C GLU A 97 -12.67 -4.75 -2.37
N GLY A 98 -12.45 -5.27 -3.60
CA GLY A 98 -13.31 -4.97 -4.76
C GLY A 98 -12.93 -3.77 -5.64
N VAL A 99 -11.66 -3.37 -5.71
CA VAL A 99 -11.19 -2.39 -6.71
C VAL A 99 -10.58 -3.14 -7.89
N ASP A 100 -11.29 -3.22 -9.01
CA ASP A 100 -10.77 -3.71 -10.30
C ASP A 100 -10.44 -2.51 -11.21
N VAL A 101 -9.21 -1.98 -11.14
CA VAL A 101 -8.66 -1.03 -12.12
C VAL A 101 -7.81 -1.84 -13.10
N ARG A 102 -8.31 -2.06 -14.31
CA ARG A 102 -7.59 -2.79 -15.37
C ARG A 102 -6.76 -1.83 -16.20
N GLY A 103 -5.62 -2.32 -16.70
CA GLY A 103 -4.76 -1.62 -17.65
C GLY A 103 -3.83 -0.60 -17.01
N ASP A 104 -3.24 0.24 -17.87
CA ASP A 104 -2.14 1.14 -17.53
C ASP A 104 -2.48 2.21 -16.48
N ALA A 105 -3.76 2.39 -16.14
CA ALA A 105 -4.19 3.38 -15.15
C ALA A 105 -3.64 3.12 -13.73
N LEU A 106 -3.26 1.88 -13.40
CA LEU A 106 -2.64 1.54 -12.11
C LEU A 106 -1.28 0.87 -12.32
N SER A 107 -0.20 1.63 -12.11
CA SER A 107 1.18 1.12 -12.24
C SER A 107 1.96 1.16 -10.93
N CYS A 108 1.40 1.77 -9.88
CA CYS A 108 2.02 1.82 -8.57
C CYS A 108 0.99 1.60 -7.46
N VAL A 109 1.28 0.69 -6.52
CA VAL A 109 0.48 0.48 -5.30
C VAL A 109 1.38 0.68 -4.10
N VAL A 110 0.98 1.56 -3.19
CA VAL A 110 1.73 1.89 -1.97
C VAL A 110 0.92 1.50 -0.75
N ILE A 111 1.53 0.74 0.15
CA ILE A 111 0.95 0.35 1.43
C ILE A 111 1.67 1.11 2.54
N ASP A 112 0.93 1.94 3.28
CA ASP A 112 1.50 2.72 4.38
C ASP A 112 2.02 1.80 5.48
N LYS A 113 1.20 0.87 5.98
CA LYS A 113 1.47 0.01 7.13
C LYS A 113 0.84 -1.35 6.91
N PHE A 114 1.35 -2.37 7.60
CA PHE A 114 0.71 -3.68 7.56
C PHE A 114 -0.75 -3.59 8.00
N PRO A 115 -1.69 -4.19 7.23
CA PRO A 115 -3.12 -4.10 7.46
C PRO A 115 -3.57 -5.04 8.59
N PHE A 116 -3.01 -4.84 9.78
CA PHE A 116 -3.53 -5.47 10.98
C PHE A 116 -4.89 -4.85 11.30
N ALA A 117 -5.84 -5.70 11.66
CA ALA A 117 -7.18 -5.25 11.97
C ALA A 117 -7.18 -4.29 13.16
N SER A 118 -8.06 -3.29 13.10
CA SER A 118 -8.20 -2.32 14.18
C SER A 118 -8.67 -3.02 15.45
N PRO A 119 -8.12 -2.68 16.62
CA PRO A 119 -8.53 -3.26 17.89
C PRO A 119 -9.99 -2.96 18.26
N GLY A 120 -10.67 -2.05 17.56
CA GLY A 120 -12.07 -1.69 17.81
C GLY A 120 -13.12 -2.71 17.35
N ASP A 121 -12.77 -3.78 16.65
CA ASP A 121 -13.73 -4.84 16.25
C ASP A 121 -14.05 -5.77 17.43
N PRO A 122 -15.27 -5.75 18.00
CA PRO A 122 -15.62 -6.55 19.17
C PRO A 122 -15.53 -8.06 18.93
N VAL A 123 -15.84 -8.51 17.71
CA VAL A 123 -15.78 -9.94 17.34
C VAL A 123 -14.32 -10.38 17.26
N LEU A 124 -13.46 -9.55 16.68
CA LEU A 124 -12.03 -9.82 16.67
C LEU A 124 -11.45 -9.84 18.09
N GLN A 125 -11.84 -8.90 18.95
CA GLN A 125 -11.39 -8.86 20.35
C GLN A 125 -11.79 -10.13 21.11
N ALA A 126 -13.03 -10.57 20.98
CA ALA A 126 -13.50 -11.81 21.60
C ALA A 126 -12.67 -13.02 21.14
N ARG A 127 -12.34 -13.11 19.84
CA ARG A 127 -11.49 -14.19 19.31
C ARG A 127 -10.05 -14.11 19.82
N ILE A 128 -9.47 -12.90 19.90
CA ILE A 128 -8.13 -12.68 20.45
C ILE A 128 -8.10 -13.11 21.92
N GLN A 129 -9.09 -12.71 22.71
CA GLN A 129 -9.19 -13.07 24.12
C GLN A 129 -9.32 -14.58 24.29
N ALA A 130 -10.18 -15.25 23.52
CA ALA A 130 -10.36 -16.70 23.59
C ALA A 130 -9.06 -17.47 23.32
N LEU A 131 -8.28 -17.05 22.30
CA LEU A 131 -6.98 -17.66 21.98
C LEU A 131 -5.95 -17.38 23.09
N SER A 132 -5.86 -16.13 23.56
CA SER A 132 -4.93 -15.77 24.63
C SER A 132 -5.22 -16.51 25.93
N SER A 133 -6.50 -16.65 26.32
CA SER A 133 -6.93 -17.41 27.49
C SER A 133 -6.62 -18.91 27.39
N ALA A 134 -6.49 -19.44 26.17
CA ALA A 134 -6.05 -20.81 25.91
C ALA A 134 -4.51 -20.96 25.86
N GLY A 135 -3.74 -19.91 26.21
CA GLY A 135 -2.27 -19.91 26.15
C GLY A 135 -1.70 -19.85 24.73
N ARG A 136 -2.53 -19.50 23.74
CA ARG A 136 -2.17 -19.49 22.31
C ARG A 136 -1.79 -18.09 21.84
N ASN A 137 -0.97 -18.01 20.80
CA ASN A 137 -0.53 -16.73 20.26
C ASN A 137 -1.53 -16.21 19.22
N ALA A 138 -2.52 -15.42 19.68
CA ALA A 138 -3.55 -14.83 18.82
C ALA A 138 -2.98 -13.95 17.68
N PHE A 139 -1.80 -13.33 17.88
CA PHE A 139 -1.16 -12.57 16.82
C PHE A 139 -0.70 -13.48 15.68
N MET A 140 0.01 -14.56 16.00
CA MET A 140 0.53 -15.49 14.99
C MET A 140 -0.57 -16.31 14.32
N GLU A 141 -1.61 -16.68 15.06
CA GLU A 141 -2.64 -17.60 14.56
C GLU A 141 -3.81 -16.91 13.87
N LEU A 142 -4.09 -15.65 14.18
CA LEU A 142 -5.26 -14.94 13.65
C LEU A 142 -4.91 -13.63 12.95
N GLN A 143 -4.15 -12.75 13.61
CA GLN A 143 -3.90 -11.40 13.08
C GLN A 143 -2.94 -11.43 11.90
N LEU A 144 -1.83 -12.17 11.99
CA LEU A 144 -0.83 -12.28 10.94
C LEU A 144 -1.40 -12.91 9.67
N PRO A 145 -2.08 -14.08 9.70
CA PRO A 145 -2.68 -14.66 8.50
C PRO A 145 -3.69 -13.73 7.81
N ARG A 146 -4.52 -13.03 8.59
CA ARG A 146 -5.49 -12.06 8.05
C ARG A 146 -4.80 -10.89 7.35
N ALA A 147 -3.79 -10.30 7.97
CA ALA A 147 -3.02 -9.22 7.37
C ALA A 147 -2.29 -9.67 6.10
N VAL A 148 -1.77 -10.90 6.07
CA VAL A 148 -1.14 -11.49 4.88
C VAL A 148 -2.15 -11.65 3.74
N ILE A 149 -3.35 -12.14 4.01
CA ILE A 149 -4.41 -12.27 2.99
C ILE A 149 -4.76 -10.90 2.41
N ALA A 150 -4.98 -9.89 3.26
CA ALA A 150 -5.25 -8.53 2.81
C ALA A 150 -4.10 -7.99 1.94
N LEU A 151 -2.85 -8.17 2.38
CA LEU A 151 -1.67 -7.74 1.62
C LEU A 151 -1.62 -8.40 0.23
N ARG A 152 -1.84 -9.72 0.15
CA ARG A 152 -1.87 -10.46 -1.12
C ARG A 152 -2.96 -9.95 -2.05
N GLN A 153 -4.14 -9.65 -1.53
CA GLN A 153 -5.22 -9.05 -2.31
C GLN A 153 -4.81 -7.67 -2.85
N GLY A 154 -4.14 -6.84 -2.05
CA GLY A 154 -3.60 -5.56 -2.50
C GLY A 154 -2.55 -5.72 -3.61
N ALA A 155 -1.60 -6.65 -3.45
CA ALA A 155 -0.56 -6.91 -4.45
C ALA A 155 -1.12 -7.51 -5.75
N GLY A 156 -2.13 -8.38 -5.66
CA GLY A 156 -2.85 -8.92 -6.82
C GLY A 156 -3.65 -7.87 -7.61
N ARG A 157 -3.70 -6.61 -7.14
CA ARG A 157 -4.26 -5.50 -7.92
C ARG A 157 -3.29 -4.92 -8.92
N LEU A 158 -2.00 -4.96 -8.59
CA LEU A 158 -0.93 -4.41 -9.41
C LEU A 158 -0.53 -5.37 -10.54
N ILE A 159 -0.68 -6.67 -10.32
CA ILE A 159 -0.23 -7.72 -11.25
C ILE A 159 -1.42 -8.62 -11.53
N ARG A 160 -2.18 -8.31 -12.59
CA ARG A 160 -3.39 -9.06 -12.96
C ARG A 160 -3.22 -9.84 -14.24
N ASP A 161 -2.40 -9.35 -15.16
CA ASP A 161 -2.04 -10.01 -16.40
C ASP A 161 -0.52 -10.19 -16.52
N VAL A 162 -0.09 -11.08 -17.43
CA VAL A 162 1.33 -11.27 -17.75
C VAL A 162 1.96 -10.01 -18.32
N GLU A 163 1.20 -9.10 -18.93
CA GLU A 163 1.73 -7.86 -19.48
C GLU A 163 1.75 -6.69 -18.48
N ASP A 164 1.06 -6.83 -17.33
CA ASP A 164 0.97 -5.75 -16.34
C ASP A 164 2.33 -5.48 -15.71
N ARG A 165 2.75 -4.21 -15.75
CA ARG A 165 4.02 -3.75 -15.22
C ARG A 165 3.83 -2.72 -14.13
N GLY A 166 4.43 -2.93 -12.97
CA GLY A 166 4.24 -1.99 -11.86
C GLY A 166 5.14 -2.14 -10.65
N VAL A 167 5.01 -1.16 -9.74
CA VAL A 167 5.79 -1.07 -8.51
C VAL A 167 4.89 -1.27 -7.30
N PHE A 168 5.25 -2.23 -6.45
CA PHE A 168 4.58 -2.47 -5.17
C PHE A 168 5.45 -1.94 -4.04
N VAL A 169 4.94 -0.98 -3.28
CA VAL A 169 5.67 -0.32 -2.20
C VAL A 169 5.08 -0.72 -0.85
N ILE A 170 5.93 -1.12 0.10
CA ILE A 170 5.57 -1.24 1.52
C ILE A 170 6.44 -0.30 2.33
N CYS A 171 5.83 0.66 3.03
CA CYS A 171 6.53 1.65 3.84
C CYS A 171 6.74 1.22 5.31
N ASP A 172 6.20 0.06 5.70
CA ASP A 172 6.28 -0.41 7.08
C ASP A 172 7.68 -0.93 7.45
N SER A 173 8.39 -0.22 8.34
CA SER A 173 9.72 -0.63 8.79
C SER A 173 9.75 -1.97 9.54
N ARG A 174 8.60 -2.49 10.00
CA ARG A 174 8.48 -3.81 10.62
C ARG A 174 8.77 -4.95 9.65
N LEU A 175 8.65 -4.71 8.33
CA LEU A 175 8.92 -5.70 7.27
C LEU A 175 10.31 -6.34 7.39
N LEU A 176 11.34 -5.56 7.73
CA LEU A 176 12.71 -6.06 7.88
C LEU A 176 13.14 -6.19 9.35
N LYS A 177 12.46 -5.53 10.28
CA LYS A 177 12.82 -5.50 11.71
C LYS A 177 12.16 -6.60 12.54
N LYS A 178 11.07 -7.21 12.07
CA LYS A 178 10.32 -8.23 12.82
C LYS A 178 10.39 -9.57 12.10
N GLN A 179 10.48 -10.65 12.87
CA GLN A 179 10.59 -12.02 12.33
C GLN A 179 9.45 -12.38 11.38
N TYR A 180 8.23 -11.94 11.68
CA TYR A 180 7.05 -12.17 10.82
C TYR A 180 7.10 -11.42 9.47
N GLY A 181 8.02 -10.47 9.29
CA GLY A 181 8.17 -9.74 8.05
C GLY A 181 8.48 -10.65 6.85
N HIS A 182 9.22 -11.73 7.08
CA HIS A 182 9.47 -12.76 6.08
C HIS A 182 8.18 -13.45 5.61
N THR A 183 7.21 -13.65 6.51
CA THR A 183 5.91 -14.22 6.15
C THR A 183 5.18 -13.35 5.14
N PHE A 184 5.22 -12.02 5.29
CA PHE A 184 4.67 -11.09 4.31
C PHE A 184 5.43 -11.17 2.98
N LEU A 185 6.77 -11.06 3.01
CA LEU A 185 7.60 -11.10 1.80
C LEU A 185 7.43 -12.39 0.99
N ASN A 186 7.29 -13.53 1.65
CA ASN A 186 7.13 -14.83 1.00
C ASN A 186 5.70 -15.07 0.49
N SER A 187 4.73 -14.31 1.01
CA SER A 187 3.33 -14.39 0.56
C SER A 187 3.06 -13.61 -0.73
N LEU A 188 3.93 -12.66 -1.06
CA LEU A 188 3.85 -11.84 -2.26
C LEU A 188 4.39 -12.59 -3.49
N PRO A 189 3.92 -12.25 -4.71
CA PRO A 189 4.50 -12.77 -5.96
C PRO A 189 6.02 -12.59 -6.02
N ASN A 190 6.71 -13.45 -6.79
CA ASN A 190 8.15 -13.34 -6.99
C ASN A 190 8.48 -12.10 -7.85
N MET A 191 8.80 -11.01 -7.17
CA MET A 191 9.15 -9.70 -7.74
C MET A 191 10.63 -9.41 -7.48
N ALA A 192 11.27 -8.69 -8.41
CA ALA A 192 12.57 -8.09 -8.10
C ALA A 192 12.40 -7.14 -6.90
N ARG A 193 13.39 -7.08 -6.00
CA ARG A 193 13.29 -6.28 -4.77
C ARG A 193 14.36 -5.22 -4.77
N THR A 194 13.97 -3.99 -4.48
CA THR A 194 14.90 -2.88 -4.33
C THR A 194 14.55 -1.99 -3.16
N ARG A 195 15.55 -1.22 -2.75
CA ARG A 195 15.45 -0.15 -1.78
C ARG A 195 16.11 1.12 -2.29
N ASP A 196 16.46 1.16 -3.56
CA ASP A 196 16.98 2.33 -4.25
C ASP A 196 15.87 2.93 -5.13
N VAL A 197 15.52 4.18 -4.86
CA VAL A 197 14.49 4.88 -5.65
C VAL A 197 14.93 5.08 -7.11
N SER A 198 16.23 5.10 -7.37
CA SER A 198 16.80 5.22 -8.72
C SER A 198 16.44 4.01 -9.58
N GLU A 199 16.39 2.81 -8.98
CA GLU A 199 15.96 1.60 -9.68
C GLU A 199 14.45 1.64 -9.99
N VAL A 200 13.64 2.25 -9.12
CA VAL A 200 12.21 2.49 -9.35
C VAL A 200 12.01 3.46 -10.52
N LYS A 201 12.75 4.57 -10.55
CA LYS A 201 12.73 5.53 -11.66
C LYS A 201 13.15 4.87 -12.98
N ALA A 202 14.24 4.10 -12.96
CA ALA A 202 14.72 3.36 -14.13
C ALA A 202 13.71 2.28 -14.59
N PHE A 203 12.99 1.66 -13.65
CA PHE A 203 11.95 0.68 -13.98
C PHE A 203 10.81 1.32 -14.78
N PHE A 204 10.31 2.47 -14.35
CA PHE A 204 9.27 3.20 -15.08
C PHE A 204 9.78 3.84 -16.39
N ALA A 205 11.01 4.36 -16.42
CA ALA A 205 11.60 4.97 -17.62
C ALA A 205 11.75 3.99 -18.80
N LYS A 206 11.92 2.69 -18.53
CA LYS A 206 11.96 1.62 -19.55
C LYS A 206 10.59 1.34 -20.20
N THR A 207 9.58 2.16 -19.94
CA THR A 207 8.19 1.98 -20.39
C THR A 207 7.74 3.12 -21.31
N VAL A 208 8.64 4.08 -21.59
CA VAL A 208 8.46 5.16 -22.57
C VAL A 208 9.20 4.80 -23.85
#